data_AF-A0A6G3TEH4-F1
#
_entry.id   AF-A0A6G3TEH4-F1
#
_cell.length_a   1.000
_cell.length_b   1.000
_cell.length_c   1.000
_cell.angle_alpha   90.00
_cell.angle_beta   90.00
_cell.angle_gamma   90.00
#
_symmetry.space_group_name_H-M   'P 1'
#
loop_
_entity.id
_entity.type
_entity.pdbx_description
1 polymer ?
#
loop_
_entity_poly.entity_id
_entity_poly.type
_entity_poly.pdbx_seq_one_letter_code
_entity_poly.pdbx_strand_id
1 'polypeptide(L)' 'GRIEAGARADLATVALDSVRTAGPLPRLGAETAVFAATAADVRHTVVGGRHVVRDGAHAHVSDVPQALARAVEALRA' A
#
# COMPACT_ATOMS: atom_id res chain seq x y z
N GLY A 1 -12.45 3.23 8.77
CA GLY A 1 -11.36 2.71 9.62
C GLY A 1 -10.90 3.82 10.54
N ARG A 2 -10.50 3.51 11.76
CA ARG A 2 -9.88 4.45 12.71
C ARG A 2 -8.65 3.81 13.30
N ILE A 3 -7.61 4.60 13.54
CA ILE A 3 -6.41 4.17 14.26
C ILE A 3 -6.62 4.58 15.72
N GLU A 4 -7.20 3.67 16.50
CA GLU A 4 -7.53 3.86 17.92
C GLU A 4 -7.45 2.52 18.65
N ALA A 5 -7.20 2.55 19.96
CA ALA A 5 -7.17 1.33 20.77
C ALA A 5 -8.52 0.61 20.71
N GLY A 6 -8.48 -0.72 20.55
CA GLY A 6 -9.68 -1.56 20.42
C GLY A 6 -10.27 -1.64 19.01
N ALA A 7 -9.85 -0.79 18.07
CA ALA A 7 -10.22 -0.94 16.66
C ALA A 7 -9.43 -2.07 15.97
N ARG A 8 -9.96 -2.56 14.83
CA ARG A 8 -9.23 -3.51 13.98
C ARG A 8 -7.92 -2.89 13.51
N ALA A 9 -6.83 -3.65 13.59
CA ALA A 9 -5.52 -3.28 13.06
C ALA A 9 -5.47 -3.38 11.53
N ASP A 10 -6.27 -2.54 10.88
CA ASP A 10 -6.34 -2.35 9.42
C ASP A 10 -5.71 -0.99 9.09
N LEU A 11 -4.50 -0.99 8.53
CA LEU A 11 -3.76 0.25 8.22
C LEU A 11 -2.79 0.06 7.04
N ALA A 12 -2.45 1.16 6.39
CA ALA A 12 -1.41 1.22 5.37
C ALA A 12 -0.33 2.22 5.78
N THR A 13 0.92 1.92 5.43
CA THR A 13 2.07 2.81 5.60
C THR A 13 2.49 3.32 4.23
N VAL A 14 2.52 4.64 4.08
CA VAL A 14 2.88 5.34 2.84
C VAL A 14 4.25 6.00 3.02
N ALA A 15 5.15 5.79 2.06
CA ALA A 15 6.43 6.46 1.98
C ALA A 15 6.23 7.95 1.65
N LEU A 16 6.92 8.82 2.38
CA LEU A 16 6.91 10.27 2.17
C LEU A 16 8.27 10.80 1.68
N ASP A 17 9.13 9.90 1.22
CA ASP A 17 10.51 10.15 0.78
C ASP A 17 10.77 9.70 -0.67
N SER A 18 9.74 9.27 -1.39
CA SER A 18 9.82 9.06 -2.85
C SER A 18 10.08 10.38 -3.59
N VAL A 19 10.55 10.31 -4.84
CA VAL A 19 10.80 11.47 -5.70
C VAL A 19 9.61 12.46 -5.74
N ARG A 20 8.39 11.96 -5.67
CA ARG A 20 7.15 12.74 -5.79
C ARG A 20 6.55 13.18 -4.46
N THR A 21 6.92 12.54 -3.36
CA THR A 21 6.43 12.86 -2.02
C THR A 21 7.45 13.57 -1.16
N ALA A 22 8.72 13.64 -1.58
CA ALA A 22 9.78 14.30 -0.85
C ALA A 22 9.64 15.83 -0.88
N GLY A 23 9.93 16.48 0.26
CA GLY A 23 10.00 17.95 0.38
C GLY A 23 8.93 18.60 1.26
N PRO A 24 7.64 18.23 1.20
CA PRO A 24 6.62 18.77 2.09
C PRO A 24 6.96 18.61 3.58
N LEU A 25 6.53 19.59 4.39
CA LEU A 25 6.72 19.55 5.84
C LEU A 25 5.97 18.34 6.46
N PRO A 26 6.46 17.73 7.55
CA PRO A 26 5.81 16.56 8.16
C PRO A 26 4.34 16.76 8.52
N ARG A 27 3.95 17.98 8.93
CA ARG A 27 2.55 18.33 9.24
C ARG A 27 1.61 18.26 8.03
N LEU A 28 2.14 18.23 6.82
CA LEU A 28 1.42 18.07 5.56
C LEU A 28 1.47 16.62 5.03
N GLY A 29 1.87 15.66 5.86
CA GLY A 29 2.06 14.28 5.44
C GLY A 29 0.76 13.62 4.96
N ALA A 30 -0.38 13.97 5.55
CA ALA A 30 -1.68 13.45 5.12
C ALA A 30 -2.06 13.99 3.73
N GLU A 31 -1.91 15.28 3.50
CA GLU A 31 -2.13 15.93 2.21
C GLU A 31 -1.16 15.39 1.16
N THR A 32 0.11 15.19 1.54
CA THR A 32 1.12 14.58 0.67
C THR A 32 0.74 13.13 0.33
N ALA A 33 0.23 12.35 1.27
CA ALA A 33 -0.22 10.98 0.98
C ALA A 33 -1.46 10.96 0.05
N VAL A 34 -2.36 11.93 0.15
CA VAL A 34 -3.61 11.95 -0.63
C VAL A 34 -3.43 12.54 -2.02
N PHE A 35 -2.69 13.65 -2.13
CA PHE A 35 -2.57 14.41 -3.38
C PHE A 35 -1.25 14.13 -4.11
N ALA A 36 -0.18 13.97 -3.32
CA ALA A 36 1.09 13.38 -3.69
C ALA A 36 0.92 11.93 -4.11
N ALA A 37 1.01 11.01 -3.15
CA ALA A 37 1.35 9.59 -3.26
C ALA A 37 0.54 8.75 -4.29
N THR A 38 1.14 7.65 -4.70
CA THR A 38 0.59 6.62 -5.62
C THR A 38 0.66 5.25 -4.96
N ALA A 39 0.12 4.23 -5.61
CA ALA A 39 0.23 2.85 -5.14
C ALA A 39 1.68 2.38 -4.94
N ALA A 40 2.64 2.91 -5.72
CA ALA A 40 4.06 2.59 -5.58
C ALA A 40 4.67 3.08 -4.26
N ASP A 41 4.03 4.05 -3.60
CA ASP A 41 4.50 4.62 -2.35
C ASP A 41 4.00 3.83 -1.12
N VAL A 42 3.13 2.82 -1.30
CA VAL A 42 2.66 1.96 -0.20
C VAL A 42 3.75 0.95 0.18
N ARG A 43 4.27 1.06 1.40
CA ARG A 43 5.34 0.18 1.92
C ARG A 43 4.78 -1.01 2.68
N HIS A 44 3.75 -0.79 3.49
CA HIS A 44 3.13 -1.83 4.28
C HIS A 44 1.62 -1.73 4.20
N THR A 45 0.96 -2.88 4.24
CA THR A 45 -0.49 -2.96 4.42
C THR A 45 -0.74 -4.07 5.41
N VAL A 46 -1.46 -3.74 6.47
CA VAL A 46 -1.82 -4.64 7.56
C VAL A 46 -3.32 -4.78 7.57
N VAL A 47 -3.82 -6.02 7.63
CA VAL A 47 -5.24 -6.35 7.70
C VAL A 47 -5.44 -7.31 8.87
N GLY A 48 -6.22 -6.90 9.86
CA GLY A 48 -6.48 -7.64 11.10
C GLY A 48 -5.19 -7.95 11.86
N GLY A 49 -4.21 -7.04 11.83
CA GLY A 49 -2.90 -7.24 12.47
C GLY A 49 -1.92 -8.11 11.68
N ARG A 50 -2.27 -8.55 10.46
CA ARG A 50 -1.37 -9.33 9.60
C ARG A 50 -0.87 -8.50 8.42
N HIS A 51 0.44 -8.53 8.17
CA HIS A 51 1.02 -7.92 6.97
C HIS A 51 0.58 -8.68 5.72
N VAL A 52 -0.17 -8.00 4.84
CA VAL A 52 -0.49 -8.48 3.49
C VAL A 52 0.46 -7.88 2.44
N VAL A 53 0.98 -6.68 2.72
CA VAL A 53 2.10 -6.08 1.98
C VAL A 53 3.21 -5.75 2.98
N ARG A 54 4.45 -6.09 2.61
CA ARG A 54 5.65 -5.81 3.39
C ARG A 54 6.74 -5.31 2.46
N ASP A 55 7.29 -4.14 2.79
CA ASP A 55 8.36 -3.49 2.02
C ASP A 55 8.02 -3.28 0.54
N GLY A 56 6.72 -3.06 0.24
CA GLY A 56 6.19 -2.89 -1.12
C GLY A 56 5.89 -4.20 -1.86
N ALA A 57 6.18 -5.37 -1.28
CA ALA A 57 5.89 -6.68 -1.87
C ALA A 57 4.67 -7.34 -1.22
N HIS A 58 3.82 -8.00 -2.03
CA HIS A 58 2.68 -8.75 -1.52
C HIS A 58 3.15 -10.04 -0.82
N ALA A 59 2.72 -10.28 0.41
CA ALA A 59 3.25 -11.35 1.26
C ALA A 59 2.79 -12.76 0.84
N HIS A 60 1.66 -12.85 0.13
CA HIS A 60 1.04 -14.14 -0.25
C HIS A 60 1.03 -14.42 -1.75
N VAL A 61 1.49 -13.47 -2.58
CA VAL A 61 1.50 -13.60 -4.04
C VAL A 61 2.89 -13.19 -4.50
N SER A 62 3.70 -14.18 -4.86
CA SER A 62 5.11 -13.99 -5.19
C SER A 62 5.32 -13.22 -6.49
N ASP A 63 4.50 -13.47 -7.52
CA ASP A 63 4.53 -12.77 -8.81
C ASP A 63 3.14 -12.22 -9.13
N VAL A 64 2.86 -11.03 -8.59
CA VAL A 64 1.58 -10.34 -8.80
C VAL A 64 1.35 -10.02 -10.29
N PRO A 65 2.32 -9.49 -11.05
CA PRO A 65 2.14 -9.25 -12.49
C PRO A 65 1.75 -10.51 -13.27
N GLN A 66 2.46 -11.63 -13.07
CA GLN A 66 2.16 -12.87 -13.78
C GLN A 66 0.84 -13.49 -13.33
N ALA A 67 0.51 -13.42 -12.03
CA ALA A 67 -0.78 -13.88 -11.53
C ALA A 67 -1.95 -13.13 -12.18
N LEU A 68 -1.84 -11.79 -12.31
CA LEU A 68 -2.85 -10.98 -12.99
C LEU A 68 -2.94 -11.32 -14.49
N ALA A 69 -1.80 -11.46 -15.18
CA ALA A 69 -1.78 -11.82 -16.60
C ALA A 69 -2.50 -13.15 -16.87
N ARG A 70 -2.22 -14.19 -16.05
CA ARG A 70 -2.89 -15.50 -16.14
C ARG A 70 -4.39 -15.41 -15.89
N ALA A 71 -4.81 -14.62 -14.90
CA ALA A 71 -6.23 -14.42 -14.61
C ALA A 71 -6.97 -13.76 -15.77
N VAL A 72 -6.35 -12.78 -16.44
CA VAL A 72 -6.93 -12.13 -17.62
C VAL A 72 -6.95 -13.08 -18.83
N GLU A 73 -5.89 -13.86 -19.05
CA GLU A 73 -5.83 -14.84 -20.15
C GLU A 73 -6.91 -15.91 -20.03
N ALA A 74 -7.19 -16.40 -18.82
CA ALA A 74 -8.23 -17.40 -18.56
C ALA A 74 -9.64 -16.95 -18.97
N LEU A 75 -9.90 -15.64 -19.10
CA LEU A 75 -11.19 -15.10 -19.54
C LEU A 75 -11.30 -14.92 -21.07
N ARG A 76 -10.21 -15.15 -21.82
CA ARG A 76 -10.22 -15.07 -23.29
C ARG A 76 -10.51 -16.41 -23.98
N ALA A 77 -10.51 -17.50 -23.20
CA ALA A 77 -10.79 -18.86 -23.67
C ALA A 77 -12.29 -19.09 -23.90
#